data_AF-A0A7V9WT38-F1
#
_entry.id   AF-A0A7V9WT38-F1
#
_cell.length_a   1.000
_cell.length_b   1.000
_cell.length_c   1.000
_cell.angle_alpha   90.00
_cell.angle_beta   90.00
_cell.angle_gamma   90.00
#
_symmetry.space_group_name_H-M   'P 1'
#
loop_
_entity.id
_entity.type
_entity.pdbx_description
1 polymer ?
#
loop_
_entity_poly.entity_id
_entity_poly.type
_entity_poly.pdbx_seq_one_letter_code
_entity_poly.pdbx_strand_id
1 'polypeptide(L)' 'MTKKEVIDFLTEQRDLKLVGYEWGKDDISEFERWQLAQANMYLDVIEWIENEVEE' A
#
# COMPACT_ATOMS: atom_id res chain seq x y z
N MET A 1 -14.97 -7.81 -11.91
CA MET A 1 -14.31 -7.00 -10.87
C MET A 1 -14.33 -5.57 -11.34
N THR A 2 -14.91 -4.66 -10.55
CA THR A 2 -15.00 -3.22 -10.83
C THR A 2 -13.71 -2.52 -10.40
N LYS A 3 -13.45 -1.30 -10.90
CA LYS A 3 -12.32 -0.47 -10.44
C LYS A 3 -12.32 -0.30 -8.92
N LYS A 4 -13.49 -0.07 -8.33
CA LYS A 4 -13.66 0.03 -6.87
C LYS A 4 -13.24 -1.26 -6.15
N GLU A 5 -13.74 -2.42 -6.60
CA GLU A 5 -13.38 -3.70 -5.99
C GLU A 5 -11.87 -4.00 -6.06
N VAL A 6 -11.21 -3.58 -7.14
CA VAL A 6 -9.75 -3.71 -7.28
C VAL A 6 -9.01 -2.80 -6.31
N ILE A 7 -9.42 -1.53 -6.19
CA ILE A 7 -8.82 -0.58 -5.26
C ILE A 7 -9.04 -1.03 -3.80
N ASP A 8 -10.25 -1.47 -3.45
CA ASP A 8 -10.58 -1.97 -2.12
C ASP A 8 -9.68 -3.18 -1.77
N PHE A 9 -9.54 -4.15 -2.69
CA PHE A 9 -8.66 -5.30 -2.52
C PHE A 9 -7.19 -4.89 -2.32
N LEU A 10 -6.66 -4.00 -3.17
CA LEU A 10 -5.27 -3.55 -3.06
C LEU A 10 -5.02 -2.76 -1.77
N THR A 11 -6.01 -1.99 -1.31
CA THR A 11 -5.96 -1.27 -0.05
C THR A 11 -5.87 -2.24 1.13
N GLU A 12 -6.67 -3.30 1.13
CA GLU A 12 -6.57 -4.35 2.14
C GLU A 12 -5.18 -5.02 2.13
N GLN A 13 -4.62 -5.32 0.94
CA GLN A 13 -3.28 -5.89 0.84
C GLN A 13 -2.18 -4.96 1.37
N ARG A 14 -2.29 -3.65 1.09
CA ARG A 14 -1.39 -2.63 1.64
C ARG A 14 -1.45 -2.61 3.16
N ASP A 15 -2.65 -2.54 3.72
CA ASP A 15 -2.84 -2.41 5.16
C ASP A 15 -2.33 -3.65 5.91
N LEU A 16 -2.46 -4.84 5.32
CA LEU A 16 -1.85 -6.08 5.85
C LEU A 16 -0.32 -6.01 5.95
N LYS A 17 0.37 -5.26 5.09
CA LYS A 17 1.83 -5.07 5.20
C LYS A 17 2.21 -4.15 6.34
N LEU A 18 1.32 -3.26 6.77
CA LEU A 18 1.54 -2.30 7.83
C LEU A 18 1.06 -2.77 9.21
N VAL A 19 0.53 -3.99 9.32
CA VAL A 19 0.12 -4.57 10.61
C VAL A 19 1.33 -4.66 11.53
N GLY A 20 1.23 -4.01 12.70
CA GLY A 20 2.31 -3.97 13.69
C GLY A 20 3.43 -2.98 13.37
N TYR A 21 3.36 -2.28 12.23
CA TYR A 21 4.27 -1.19 11.94
C TYR A 21 3.95 0.01 12.84
N GLU A 22 4.93 0.47 13.59
CA GLU A 22 4.79 1.65 14.45
C GLU A 22 5.35 2.88 13.78
N TRP A 23 4.47 3.84 13.51
CA TRP A 23 4.84 5.13 12.94
C TRP A 23 5.70 5.95 13.91
N GLY A 24 6.76 6.56 13.40
CA GLY A 24 7.63 7.44 14.18
C GLY A 24 8.67 6.71 15.03
N LYS A 25 8.86 5.40 14.84
CA LYS A 25 10.08 4.72 15.31
C LYS A 25 11.25 5.10 14.40
N ASP A 26 12.29 5.69 15.01
CA ASP A 26 13.51 6.10 14.30
C ASP A 26 14.38 4.90 13.88
N ASP A 27 14.25 3.77 14.56
CA ASP A 27 14.99 2.54 14.25
C ASP A 27 14.02 1.41 13.86
N ILE A 28 13.74 1.33 12.56
CA ILE A 28 12.99 0.22 11.96
C ILE A 28 13.95 -0.83 11.40
N SER A 29 13.65 -2.09 11.72
CA SER A 29 14.37 -3.27 11.24
C SER A 29 14.34 -3.39 9.72
N GLU A 30 15.23 -4.20 9.15
CA GLU A 30 15.24 -4.49 7.71
C GLU A 30 13.91 -5.08 7.22
N PHE A 31 13.28 -5.92 8.05
CA PHE A 31 11.97 -6.49 7.75
C PHE A 31 10.87 -5.42 7.70
N GLU A 32 10.84 -4.51 8.66
CA GLU A 32 9.87 -3.39 8.67
C GLU A 32 10.07 -2.45 7.48
N ARG A 33 11.33 -2.19 7.08
CA ARG A 33 11.65 -1.43 5.85
C ARG A 33 11.12 -2.13 4.60
N TRP A 34 11.30 -3.45 4.52
CA TRP A 34 10.78 -4.25 3.41
C TRP A 34 9.24 -4.22 3.39
N GLN A 35 8.58 -4.38 4.54
CA GLN A 35 7.12 -4.27 4.64
C GLN A 35 6.61 -2.90 4.17
N LEU A 36 7.27 -1.82 4.58
CA LEU A 36 6.93 -0.46 4.16
C LEU A 36 7.11 -0.26 2.64
N ALA A 37 8.19 -0.78 2.07
CA ALA A 37 8.41 -0.72 0.63
C ALA A 37 7.31 -1.46 -0.15
N GLN A 38 6.84 -2.61 0.36
CA GLN A 38 5.71 -3.32 -0.24
C GLN A 38 4.41 -2.53 -0.12
N ALA A 39 4.13 -1.90 1.03
CA ALA A 39 2.96 -1.05 1.21
C ALA A 39 2.96 0.14 0.23
N ASN A 40 4.11 0.80 0.06
CA ASN A 40 4.24 1.91 -0.89
C ASN A 40 3.99 1.46 -2.34
N MET A 41 4.49 0.29 -2.74
CA MET A 41 4.21 -0.25 -4.07
C MET A 41 2.70 -0.44 -4.32
N TYR A 42 1.94 -0.92 -3.32
CA TYR A 42 0.48 -1.01 -3.46
C TYR A 42 -0.17 0.36 -3.59
N LEU A 43 0.29 1.36 -2.84
CA LEU A 43 -0.20 2.72 -2.95
C LEU A 43 0.04 3.29 -4.35
N ASP A 44 1.24 3.15 -4.90
CA ASP A 44 1.58 3.62 -6.25
C ASP A 44 0.65 3.03 -7.32
N VAL A 45 0.33 1.73 -7.20
CA VAL A 45 -0.58 1.04 -8.13
C VAL A 45 -2.02 1.54 -7.97
N ILE A 46 -2.48 1.76 -6.73
CA ILE A 46 -3.80 2.33 -6.47
C ILE A 46 -3.90 3.72 -7.12
N GLU A 47 -2.92 4.59 -6.90
CA GLU A 47 -2.88 5.93 -7.48
C GLU A 47 -2.86 5.89 -9.01
N TRP A 48 -2.08 4.99 -9.61
CA TRP A 48 -2.08 4.79 -11.06
C TRP A 48 -3.47 4.40 -11.58
N ILE A 49 -4.13 3.41 -10.94
CA ILE A 49 -5.49 2.99 -11.32
C ILE A 49 -6.48 4.13 -11.16
N GLU A 50 -6.36 4.93 -10.09
CA GLU A 50 -7.21 6.08 -9.85
C GLU A 50 -7.08 7.13 -10.97
N ASN A 51 -5.85 7.41 -11.40
CA ASN A 51 -5.51 8.40 -12.43
C ASN A 51 -5.80 7.95 -13.88
N GLU A 52 -5.86 6.66 -14.19
CA GLU A 52 -6.21 6.15 -15.54
C GLU A 52 -7.64 6.51 -16.01
N VAL A 53 -8.43 7.25 -15.22
CA VAL A 53 -9.79 7.72 -15.60
C VAL A 53 -9.83 9.22 -15.93
N GLU A 54 -8.69 9.92 -15.95
CA GLU A 54 -8.61 11.34 -16.34
C GLU A 54 -8.35 11.61 -17.85
N GLU A 55 -8.48 10.61 -18.74
CA GLU A 55 -8.42 10.83 -20.22
C GLU A 55 -9.79 10.90 -20.91
#